data_AF-A0A3S4TB01-F1
#
_entry.id   AF-A0A3S4TB01-F1
#
_cell.length_a   1.000
_cell.length_b   1.000
_cell.length_c   1.000
_cell.angle_alpha   90.00
_cell.angle_beta   90.00
_cell.angle_gamma   90.00
#
_symmetry.space_group_name_H-M   'P 1'
#
loop_
_entity.id
_entity.type
_entity.pdbx_description
1 polymer ?
#
loop_
_entity_poly.entity_id
_entity_poly.type
_entity_poly.pdbx_seq_one_letter_code
_entity_poly.pdbx_strand_id
1 'polypeptide(L)'
;MQELTELADYIFYQSKFCKLAAETFLGEYSGKSEILYNAVDTDHFIPGSQKDQNEIVLLLAGSHWSQYRPYSAIETLQKVRQVDKRVRLRIAGRFCWEKDVDLAERQVRAFARRLGVAEFVEYTGSYTQQKAVPLLQNASILLHTKYNDPCPRLVLEAMACGLPVVYSGTGGLPELVGDEGGVGCSAPWIGKRTIRRILN
;
A
#
# COMPACT_ATOMS: atom_id res chain seq x y z
N MET A 1 26.41 10.62 2.02
CA MET A 1 25.45 10.51 0.89
C MET A 1 25.68 11.61 -0.14
N GLN A 2 25.77 12.89 0.24
CA GLN A 2 26.11 13.96 -0.70
C GLN A 2 27.45 13.72 -1.42
N GLU A 3 28.52 13.39 -0.68
CA GLU A 3 29.83 13.02 -1.27
C GLU A 3 29.75 11.84 -2.26
N LEU A 4 28.90 10.83 -1.97
CA LEU A 4 28.69 9.70 -2.88
C LEU A 4 27.93 10.10 -4.16
N THR A 5 27.12 11.17 -4.08
CA THR A 5 26.35 11.72 -5.20
C THR A 5 27.30 12.46 -6.15
N GLU A 6 28.25 13.22 -5.60
CA GLU A 6 29.26 13.96 -6.35
C GLU A 6 30.29 13.07 -7.05
N LEU A 7 30.53 11.87 -6.51
CA LEU A 7 31.44 10.88 -7.09
C LEU A 7 30.79 10.00 -8.17
N ALA A 8 29.46 10.07 -8.36
CA ALA A 8 28.76 9.21 -9.30
C ALA A 8 28.83 9.77 -10.73
N ASP A 9 29.21 8.93 -11.70
CA ASP A 9 29.12 9.25 -13.13
C ASP A 9 27.67 9.33 -13.63
N TYR A 10 26.77 8.63 -12.93
CA TYR A 10 25.36 8.52 -13.27
C TYR A 10 24.50 8.18 -12.05
N ILE A 11 23.30 8.73 -11.94
CA ILE A 11 22.37 8.46 -10.83
C ILE A 11 21.02 7.97 -11.34
N PHE A 12 20.59 6.83 -10.81
CA PHE A 12 19.22 6.33 -10.93
C PHE A 12 18.41 6.73 -9.70
N TYR A 13 17.29 7.43 -9.92
CA TYR A 13 16.29 7.67 -8.88
C TYR A 13 15.11 6.72 -9.08
N GLN A 14 14.63 6.08 -8.00
CA GLN A 14 13.51 5.14 -8.07
C GLN A 14 12.16 5.80 -8.44
N SER A 15 12.08 7.13 -8.36
CA SER A 15 10.88 7.90 -8.66
C SER A 15 11.23 9.40 -8.77
N LYS A 16 10.36 10.21 -9.37
CA LYS A 16 10.53 11.68 -9.35
C LYS A 16 10.48 12.20 -7.92
N PHE A 17 9.68 11.57 -7.05
CA PHE A 17 9.70 11.87 -5.62
C PHE A 17 11.08 11.65 -4.99
N CYS A 18 11.77 10.55 -5.31
CA CYS A 18 13.13 10.32 -4.80
C CYS A 18 14.11 11.39 -5.28
N LYS A 19 14.02 11.80 -6.55
CA LYS A 19 14.86 12.87 -7.10
C LYS A 19 14.61 14.19 -6.37
N LEU A 20 13.34 14.60 -6.27
CA LEU A 20 12.95 15.81 -5.54
C LEU A 20 13.43 15.79 -4.09
N ALA A 21 13.27 14.66 -3.38
CA ALA A 21 13.73 14.52 -2.01
C ALA A 21 15.26 14.64 -1.91
N ALA A 22 16.00 13.98 -2.82
CA ALA A 22 17.46 14.10 -2.86
C ALA A 22 17.90 15.54 -3.11
N GLU A 23 17.34 16.22 -4.10
CA GLU A 23 17.67 17.62 -4.41
C GLU A 23 17.35 18.55 -3.24
N THR A 24 16.23 18.33 -2.57
CA THR A 24 15.79 19.13 -1.41
C THR A 24 16.73 18.98 -0.21
N PHE A 25 17.22 17.77 0.08
CA PHE A 25 17.95 17.48 1.32
C PHE A 25 19.46 17.31 1.15
N LEU A 26 19.92 16.98 -0.06
CA LEU A 26 21.33 16.73 -0.39
C LEU A 26 21.91 17.75 -1.37
N GLY A 27 21.07 18.61 -1.95
CA GLY A 27 21.45 19.57 -2.98
C GLY A 27 21.24 19.07 -4.40
N GLU A 28 21.18 20.00 -5.35
CA GLU A 28 21.00 19.69 -6.78
C GLU A 28 22.19 18.87 -7.32
N TYR A 29 21.88 17.86 -8.13
CA TYR A 29 22.88 17.07 -8.84
C TYR A 29 22.96 17.50 -10.31
N SER A 30 24.13 17.98 -10.72
CA SER A 30 24.39 18.50 -12.07
C SER A 30 24.86 17.45 -13.08
N GLY A 31 25.14 16.22 -12.62
CA GLY A 31 25.55 15.11 -13.48
C GLY A 31 24.38 14.42 -14.19
N LYS A 32 24.67 13.31 -14.87
CA LYS A 32 23.66 12.56 -15.63
C LYS A 32 22.77 11.74 -14.71
N SER A 33 21.45 11.84 -14.88
CA SER A 33 20.51 11.07 -14.08
C SER A 33 19.25 10.71 -14.85
N GLU A 34 18.58 9.65 -14.41
CA GLU A 34 17.25 9.30 -14.88
C GLU A 34 16.37 8.71 -13.77
N ILE A 35 15.07 8.65 -14.06
CA ILE A 35 14.10 7.98 -13.22
C ILE A 35 13.95 6.54 -13.71
N LEU A 36 14.25 5.57 -12.85
CA LEU A 36 14.04 4.15 -13.11
C LEU A 36 13.13 3.59 -12.01
N TYR A 37 11.84 3.48 -12.33
CA TYR A 37 10.86 2.88 -11.44
C TYR A 37 11.18 1.41 -11.18
N ASN A 38 10.77 0.91 -10.00
CA ASN A 38 10.78 -0.52 -9.76
C ASN A 38 9.90 -1.23 -10.79
N ALA A 39 10.28 -2.46 -11.13
CA ALA A 39 9.56 -3.30 -12.09
C ALA A 39 8.79 -4.42 -11.38
N VAL A 40 7.85 -5.01 -12.10
CA VAL A 40 7.10 -6.21 -11.70
C VAL A 40 7.15 -7.22 -12.83
N ASP A 41 7.26 -8.49 -12.49
CA ASP A 41 7.19 -9.61 -13.43
C ASP A 41 5.72 -9.84 -13.83
N THR A 42 5.35 -9.41 -15.04
CA THR A 42 4.00 -9.54 -15.58
C THR A 42 3.69 -10.93 -16.16
N ASP A 43 4.67 -11.83 -16.24
CA ASP A 43 4.42 -13.24 -16.54
C ASP A 43 4.01 -13.99 -15.26
N HIS A 44 4.45 -13.50 -14.09
CA HIS A 44 4.09 -14.04 -12.79
C HIS A 44 2.86 -13.35 -12.16
N PHE A 45 2.83 -12.03 -12.14
CA PHE A 45 1.73 -11.22 -11.60
C PHE A 45 0.73 -10.91 -12.71
N ILE A 46 -0.25 -11.80 -12.84
CA ILE A 46 -1.30 -11.71 -13.86
C ILE A 46 -2.67 -11.43 -13.24
N PRO A 47 -3.62 -10.86 -13.99
CA PRO A 47 -5.00 -10.72 -13.53
C PRO A 47 -5.63 -12.06 -13.14
N GLY A 48 -6.41 -12.05 -12.05
CA GLY A 48 -7.19 -13.22 -11.62
C GLY A 48 -8.50 -13.37 -12.39
N SER A 49 -9.25 -14.44 -12.09
CA SER A 49 -10.63 -14.59 -12.55
C SER A 49 -11.58 -13.56 -11.90
N GLN A 50 -12.82 -13.47 -12.41
CA GLN A 50 -13.82 -12.59 -11.83
C GLN A 50 -14.02 -12.87 -10.33
N LYS A 51 -14.07 -11.78 -9.55
CA LYS A 51 -14.22 -11.81 -8.10
C LYS A 51 -15.68 -12.06 -7.73
N ASP A 52 -15.90 -12.70 -6.59
CA ASP A 52 -17.22 -12.78 -5.98
C ASP A 52 -17.74 -11.37 -5.66
N GLN A 53 -18.88 -11.00 -6.23
CA GLN A 53 -19.48 -9.68 -6.03
C GLN A 53 -20.23 -9.56 -4.70
N ASN A 54 -20.38 -10.67 -3.96
CA ASN A 54 -21.05 -10.69 -2.67
C ASN A 54 -20.15 -10.24 -1.51
N GLU A 55 -18.83 -10.18 -1.71
CA GLU A 55 -17.86 -9.75 -0.68
C GLU A 55 -16.86 -8.74 -1.25
N ILE A 56 -16.58 -7.68 -0.48
CA ILE A 56 -15.57 -6.68 -0.86
C ILE A 56 -14.41 -6.77 0.12
N VAL A 57 -13.28 -7.29 -0.33
CA VAL A 57 -12.08 -7.47 0.51
C VAL A 57 -11.12 -6.31 0.30
N LEU A 58 -10.96 -5.46 1.32
CA LEU A 58 -9.86 -4.51 1.40
C LEU A 58 -8.62 -5.25 1.87
N LEU A 59 -7.51 -5.16 1.14
CA LEU A 59 -6.25 -5.79 1.50
C LEU A 59 -5.25 -4.75 1.99
N LEU A 60 -4.76 -4.89 3.21
CA LEU A 60 -3.54 -4.23 3.68
C LEU A 60 -2.42 -5.28 3.73
N ALA A 61 -1.41 -5.15 2.87
CA ALA A 61 -0.34 -6.14 2.74
C ALA A 61 1.07 -5.53 2.93
N GLY A 62 2.06 -6.43 3.05
CA GLY A 62 3.48 -6.12 3.26
C GLY A 62 3.88 -6.01 4.73
N SER A 63 5.17 -5.76 5.00
CA SER A 63 5.66 -5.54 6.36
C SER A 63 5.18 -4.20 6.91
N HIS A 64 4.61 -4.21 8.12
CA HIS A 64 4.04 -3.05 8.77
C HIS A 64 5.02 -2.51 9.82
N TRP A 65 5.82 -1.53 9.41
CA TRP A 65 6.84 -0.90 10.28
C TRP A 65 6.28 0.20 11.19
N SER A 66 5.01 0.56 11.04
CA SER A 66 4.40 1.63 11.82
C SER A 66 2.95 1.30 12.14
N GLN A 67 2.58 1.50 13.39
CA GLN A 67 1.26 1.19 13.94
C GLN A 67 0.12 1.93 13.23
N TYR A 68 0.40 3.13 12.69
CA TYR A 68 -0.61 3.92 11.97
C TYR A 68 -1.17 3.18 10.75
N ARG A 69 -0.37 2.33 10.07
CA ARG A 69 -0.81 1.67 8.83
C ARG A 69 -2.01 0.74 9.03
N PRO A 70 -1.96 -0.24 9.95
CA PRO A 70 -3.13 -1.06 10.27
C PRO A 70 -4.25 -0.27 10.96
N TYR A 71 -3.92 0.75 11.76
CA TYR A 71 -4.94 1.55 12.45
C TYR A 71 -5.79 2.33 11.46
N SER A 72 -5.14 3.00 10.50
CA SER A 72 -5.79 3.60 9.35
C SER A 72 -6.68 2.56 8.65
N ALA A 73 -6.14 1.41 8.24
CA ALA A 73 -6.95 0.39 7.56
C ALA A 73 -8.25 0.01 8.31
N ILE A 74 -8.16 -0.17 9.64
CA ILE A 74 -9.31 -0.49 10.50
C ILE A 74 -10.30 0.69 10.60
N GLU A 75 -9.82 1.93 10.72
CA GLU A 75 -10.69 3.12 10.73
C GLU A 75 -11.45 3.28 9.41
N THR A 76 -10.81 2.97 8.28
CA THR A 76 -11.51 2.98 7.00
C THR A 76 -12.52 1.87 6.91
N LEU A 77 -12.20 0.65 7.36
CA LEU A 77 -13.17 -0.44 7.44
C LEU A 77 -14.42 0.01 8.21
N GLN A 78 -14.25 0.62 9.39
CA GLN A 78 -15.37 1.15 10.18
C GLN A 78 -16.22 2.15 9.39
N LYS A 79 -15.57 3.09 8.70
CA LYS A 79 -16.27 4.15 7.94
C LYS A 79 -16.98 3.61 6.70
N VAL A 80 -16.41 2.66 5.97
CA VAL A 80 -17.02 2.12 4.74
C VAL A 80 -18.07 1.07 5.03
N ARG A 81 -17.97 0.32 6.14
CA ARG A 81 -19.04 -0.59 6.59
C ARG A 81 -20.31 0.13 7.06
N GLN A 82 -20.26 1.44 7.29
CA GLN A 82 -21.47 2.26 7.45
C GLN A 82 -22.25 2.40 6.13
N VAL A 83 -21.60 2.13 5.01
CA VAL A 83 -22.14 2.29 3.66
C VAL A 83 -22.47 0.94 3.04
N ASP A 84 -21.53 0.00 3.11
CA ASP A 84 -21.65 -1.32 2.51
C ASP A 84 -21.22 -2.40 3.49
N LYS A 85 -22.17 -3.27 3.87
CA LYS A 85 -21.97 -4.34 4.85
C LYS A 85 -21.20 -5.54 4.30
N ARG A 86 -20.92 -5.59 3.00
CA ARG A 86 -20.08 -6.62 2.36
C ARG A 86 -18.59 -6.40 2.57
N VAL A 87 -18.18 -5.21 3.02
CA VAL A 87 -16.76 -4.84 3.09
C VAL A 87 -16.03 -5.47 4.27
N ARG A 88 -14.97 -6.23 4.03
CA ARG A 88 -14.09 -6.80 5.05
C ARG A 88 -12.66 -6.30 4.85
N LEU A 89 -11.84 -6.45 5.88
CA LEU A 89 -10.42 -6.11 5.84
C LEU A 89 -9.58 -7.36 6.05
N ARG A 90 -8.64 -7.61 5.14
CA ARG A 90 -7.57 -8.60 5.31
C ARG A 90 -6.26 -7.87 5.57
N ILE A 91 -5.62 -8.18 6.69
CA ILE A 91 -4.29 -7.67 7.04
C ILE A 91 -3.29 -8.82 6.88
N ALA A 92 -2.42 -8.68 5.90
CA ALA A 92 -1.36 -9.62 5.56
C ALA A 92 0.02 -9.00 5.81
N GLY A 93 0.97 -9.81 6.25
CA GLY A 93 2.34 -9.40 6.59
C GLY A 93 2.58 -9.22 8.08
N ARG A 94 3.86 -9.01 8.42
CA ARG A 94 4.33 -8.93 9.81
C ARG A 94 4.14 -7.52 10.38
N PHE A 95 3.79 -7.44 11.65
CA PHE A 95 3.89 -6.21 12.44
C PHE A 95 5.31 -6.08 13.01
N CYS A 96 6.01 -5.00 12.65
CA CYS A 96 7.45 -4.84 12.87
C CYS A 96 7.82 -3.64 13.76
N TRP A 97 6.86 -2.90 14.31
CA TRP A 97 7.15 -1.75 15.20
C TRP A 97 7.43 -2.16 16.65
N GLU A 98 7.06 -3.39 17.04
CA GLU A 98 7.43 -3.98 18.33
C GLU A 98 8.48 -5.07 18.13
N LYS A 99 9.32 -5.29 19.16
CA LYS A 99 10.22 -6.45 19.21
C LYS A 99 9.44 -7.75 19.41
N ASP A 100 8.41 -7.71 20.26
CA ASP A 100 7.45 -8.80 20.44
C ASP A 100 6.35 -8.68 19.37
N VAL A 101 6.36 -9.60 18.42
CA VAL A 101 5.39 -9.64 17.32
C VAL A 101 3.96 -9.88 17.82
N ASP A 102 3.80 -10.65 18.89
CA ASP A 102 2.49 -10.96 19.44
C ASP A 102 1.92 -9.73 20.15
N LEU A 103 2.76 -8.89 20.74
CA LEU A 103 2.34 -7.61 21.32
C LEU A 103 1.76 -6.68 20.27
N ALA A 104 2.44 -6.51 19.13
CA ALA A 104 1.95 -5.67 18.05
C ALA A 104 0.61 -6.16 17.50
N GLU A 105 0.46 -7.48 17.29
CA GLU A 105 -0.82 -8.04 16.85
C GLU A 105 -1.93 -7.85 17.89
N ARG A 106 -1.65 -8.06 19.17
CA ARG A 106 -2.62 -7.80 20.27
C ARG A 106 -3.09 -6.34 20.27
N GLN A 107 -2.19 -5.38 20.05
CA GLN A 107 -2.54 -3.95 19.96
C GLN A 107 -3.51 -3.69 18.79
N VAL A 108 -3.22 -4.22 17.60
CA VAL A 108 -4.09 -4.06 16.42
C VAL A 108 -5.46 -4.71 16.64
N ARG A 109 -5.50 -5.93 17.20
CA ARG A 109 -6.76 -6.62 17.52
C ARG A 109 -7.58 -5.86 18.55
N ALA A 110 -6.94 -5.32 19.59
CA ALA A 110 -7.60 -4.47 20.59
C ALA A 110 -8.18 -3.20 19.96
N PHE A 111 -7.45 -2.56 19.05
CA PHE A 111 -7.92 -1.40 18.30
C PHE A 111 -9.16 -1.73 17.44
N ALA A 112 -9.16 -2.86 16.72
CA ALA A 112 -10.31 -3.32 15.94
C ALA A 112 -11.55 -3.61 16.82
N ARG A 113 -11.35 -4.20 18.01
CA ARG A 113 -12.43 -4.43 18.99
C ARG A 113 -13.01 -3.12 19.50
N ARG A 114 -12.15 -2.16 19.85
CA ARG A 114 -12.58 -0.83 20.31
C ARG A 114 -13.42 -0.10 19.27
N LEU A 115 -13.13 -0.28 17.98
CA LEU A 115 -13.91 0.32 16.89
C LEU A 115 -15.14 -0.51 16.48
N GLY A 116 -15.39 -1.66 17.11
CA GLY A 116 -16.56 -2.51 16.86
C GLY A 116 -16.53 -3.22 15.50
N VAL A 117 -15.34 -3.48 14.95
CA VAL A 117 -15.18 -4.10 13.61
C VAL A 117 -14.32 -5.37 13.61
N ALA A 118 -13.94 -5.87 14.78
CA ALA A 118 -13.00 -7.00 14.91
C ALA A 118 -13.43 -8.26 14.14
N GLU A 119 -14.74 -8.56 14.07
CA GLU A 119 -15.30 -9.71 13.34
C GLU A 119 -15.17 -9.59 11.81
N PHE A 120 -14.89 -8.39 11.31
CA PHE A 120 -14.72 -8.08 9.88
C PHE A 120 -13.24 -7.89 9.50
N VAL A 121 -12.31 -8.19 10.40
CA VAL A 121 -10.86 -8.14 10.15
C VAL A 121 -10.27 -9.55 10.19
N GLU A 122 -9.69 -9.97 9.08
CA GLU A 122 -8.89 -11.19 8.97
C GLU A 122 -7.39 -10.85 9.09
N TYR A 123 -6.66 -11.63 9.88
CA TYR A 123 -5.21 -11.49 10.07
C TYR A 123 -4.54 -12.75 9.54
N THR A 124 -3.79 -12.65 8.45
CA THR A 124 -3.22 -13.83 7.77
C THR A 124 -1.76 -14.07 8.10
N GLY A 125 -1.11 -13.13 8.80
CA GLY A 125 0.33 -13.16 9.04
C GLY A 125 1.16 -13.01 7.76
N SER A 126 2.44 -13.36 7.83
CA SER A 126 3.38 -13.29 6.70
C SER A 126 3.02 -14.26 5.58
N TYR A 127 3.29 -13.86 4.33
CA TYR A 127 3.12 -14.69 3.14
C TYR A 127 4.42 -14.73 2.34
N THR A 128 4.63 -15.81 1.58
CA THR A 128 5.76 -15.92 0.66
C THR A 128 5.43 -15.25 -0.67
N GLN A 129 6.45 -14.94 -1.49
CA GLN A 129 6.23 -14.36 -2.81
C GLN A 129 5.31 -15.23 -3.68
N GLN A 130 5.41 -16.55 -3.59
CA GLN A 130 4.54 -17.50 -4.31
C GLN A 130 3.07 -17.40 -3.89
N LYS A 131 2.80 -16.96 -2.66
CA LYS A 131 1.45 -16.72 -2.14
C LYS A 131 0.95 -15.30 -2.41
N ALA A 132 1.78 -14.41 -2.98
CA ALA A 132 1.40 -13.02 -3.25
C ALA A 132 0.32 -12.93 -4.33
N VAL A 133 0.49 -13.64 -5.45
CA VAL A 133 -0.49 -13.65 -6.56
C VAL A 133 -1.89 -14.03 -6.08
N PRO A 134 -2.13 -15.19 -5.44
CA PRO A 134 -3.47 -15.53 -4.96
C PRO A 134 -3.97 -14.55 -3.88
N LEU A 135 -3.09 -13.99 -3.04
CA LEU A 135 -3.49 -12.99 -2.04
C LEU A 135 -4.05 -11.72 -2.71
N LEU A 136 -3.38 -11.24 -3.76
CA LEU A 136 -3.76 -10.04 -4.50
C LEU A 136 -5.01 -10.29 -5.35
N GLN A 137 -5.09 -11.42 -6.04
CA GLN A 137 -6.23 -11.78 -6.89
C GLN A 137 -7.53 -11.99 -6.07
N ASN A 138 -7.43 -12.49 -4.84
CA ASN A 138 -8.57 -12.67 -3.93
C ASN A 138 -8.94 -11.41 -3.11
N ALA A 139 -8.30 -10.27 -3.37
CA ALA A 139 -8.68 -8.98 -2.79
C ALA A 139 -9.52 -8.18 -3.78
N SER A 140 -10.41 -7.31 -3.31
CA SER A 140 -11.18 -6.40 -4.19
C SER A 140 -10.43 -5.09 -4.42
N ILE A 141 -9.74 -4.57 -3.38
CA ILE A 141 -8.97 -3.32 -3.41
C ILE A 141 -7.69 -3.50 -2.58
N LEU A 142 -6.53 -3.05 -3.10
CA LEU A 142 -5.34 -2.85 -2.27
C LEU A 142 -5.45 -1.51 -1.52
N LEU A 143 -5.33 -1.55 -0.21
CA LEU A 143 -5.28 -0.37 0.65
C LEU A 143 -3.83 -0.07 1.07
N HIS A 144 -3.17 0.81 0.33
CA HIS A 144 -1.78 1.20 0.58
C HIS A 144 -1.72 2.47 1.45
N THR A 145 -1.74 2.29 2.78
CA THR A 145 -1.83 3.39 3.76
C THR A 145 -0.50 4.09 4.08
N LYS A 146 0.63 3.69 3.48
CA LYS A 146 1.95 4.24 3.82
C LYS A 146 2.12 5.63 3.20
N TYR A 147 2.64 6.57 4.00
CA TYR A 147 3.04 7.89 3.52
C TYR A 147 4.42 7.85 2.87
N ASN A 148 4.62 8.69 1.86
CA ASN A 148 5.91 8.96 1.24
C ASN A 148 6.64 7.69 0.76
N ASP A 149 5.88 6.69 0.28
CA ASP A 149 6.49 5.48 -0.29
C ASP A 149 7.08 5.83 -1.66
N PRO A 150 8.39 5.63 -1.89
CA PRO A 150 9.03 6.10 -3.11
C PRO A 150 8.63 5.33 -4.36
N CYS A 151 8.54 4.00 -4.29
CA CYS A 151 8.21 3.14 -5.42
C CYS A 151 7.89 1.70 -4.93
N PRO A 152 6.77 1.47 -4.24
CA PRO A 152 6.52 0.18 -3.61
C PRO A 152 6.17 -0.93 -4.62
N ARG A 153 6.96 -2.01 -4.61
CA ARG A 153 6.69 -3.20 -5.43
C ARG A 153 5.29 -3.77 -5.22
N LEU A 154 4.78 -3.78 -3.99
CA LEU A 154 3.44 -4.29 -3.69
C LEU A 154 2.33 -3.58 -4.50
N VAL A 155 2.50 -2.29 -4.80
CA VAL A 155 1.52 -1.54 -5.60
C VAL A 155 1.61 -1.96 -7.07
N LEU A 156 2.82 -2.16 -7.60
CA LEU A 156 3.03 -2.69 -8.95
C LEU A 156 2.50 -4.12 -9.10
N GLU A 157 2.77 -4.99 -8.13
CA GLU A 157 2.25 -6.35 -8.04
C GLU A 157 0.71 -6.36 -8.05
N ALA A 158 0.07 -5.46 -7.29
CA ALA A 158 -1.38 -5.31 -7.30
C ALA A 158 -1.92 -4.84 -8.66
N MET A 159 -1.32 -3.80 -9.23
CA MET A 159 -1.74 -3.27 -10.55
C MET A 159 -1.59 -4.33 -11.65
N ALA A 160 -0.49 -5.09 -11.65
CA ALA A 160 -0.27 -6.20 -12.59
C ALA A 160 -1.31 -7.31 -12.43
N CYS A 161 -1.76 -7.58 -11.20
CA CYS A 161 -2.88 -8.48 -10.91
C CYS A 161 -4.28 -7.88 -11.19
N GLY A 162 -4.38 -6.69 -11.78
CA GLY A 162 -5.66 -6.00 -12.02
C GLY A 162 -6.39 -5.60 -10.73
N LEU A 163 -5.66 -5.45 -9.62
CA LEU A 163 -6.21 -5.04 -8.33
C LEU A 163 -6.15 -3.51 -8.21
N PRO A 164 -7.29 -2.80 -8.21
CA PRO A 164 -7.28 -1.35 -8.03
C PRO A 164 -6.69 -0.95 -6.67
N VAL A 165 -5.96 0.17 -6.66
CA VAL A 165 -5.21 0.61 -5.48
C VAL A 165 -5.81 1.89 -4.89
N VAL A 166 -6.12 1.88 -3.60
CA VAL A 166 -6.37 3.09 -2.81
C VAL A 166 -5.13 3.41 -2.01
N TYR A 167 -4.53 4.57 -2.24
CA TYR A 167 -3.23 4.91 -1.69
C TYR A 167 -3.18 6.31 -1.06
N SER A 168 -2.16 6.58 -0.25
CA SER A 168 -1.85 7.95 0.16
C SER A 168 -1.30 8.74 -1.03
N GLY A 169 -1.90 9.89 -1.35
CA GLY A 169 -1.47 10.80 -2.43
C GLY A 169 -0.16 11.54 -2.14
N THR A 170 0.80 10.89 -1.48
CA THR A 170 2.12 11.42 -1.13
C THR A 170 3.22 10.45 -1.59
N GLY A 171 4.47 10.90 -1.64
CA GLY A 171 5.57 10.09 -2.14
C GLY A 171 5.55 9.92 -3.66
N GLY A 172 6.09 8.80 -4.14
CA GLY A 172 6.12 8.47 -5.56
C GLY A 172 4.87 7.71 -6.05
N LEU A 173 3.86 7.52 -5.21
CA LEU A 173 2.66 6.79 -5.62
C LEU A 173 1.78 7.50 -6.64
N PRO A 174 1.54 8.84 -6.57
CA PRO A 174 0.73 9.52 -7.58
C PRO A 174 1.25 9.33 -9.01
N GLU A 175 2.58 9.37 -9.19
CA GLU A 175 3.21 9.15 -10.49
C GLU A 175 3.26 7.66 -10.89
N LEU A 176 3.28 6.74 -9.92
CA LEU A 176 3.34 5.30 -10.18
C LEU A 176 1.98 4.71 -10.56
N VAL A 177 0.91 5.14 -9.88
CA VAL A 177 -0.44 4.58 -10.05
C VAL A 177 -1.19 5.25 -11.20
N GLY A 178 -0.96 6.54 -11.42
CA GLY A 178 -1.68 7.33 -12.42
C GLY A 178 -3.19 7.38 -12.17
N ASP A 179 -3.96 7.76 -13.20
CA ASP A 179 -5.42 7.93 -13.12
C ASP A 179 -6.19 6.61 -13.27
N GLU A 180 -5.61 5.62 -13.95
CA GLU A 180 -6.25 4.34 -14.29
C GLU A 180 -5.96 3.23 -13.27
N GLY A 181 -4.86 3.32 -12.52
CA GLY A 181 -4.44 2.26 -11.58
C GLY A 181 -5.17 2.28 -10.23
N GLY A 182 -5.85 3.38 -9.90
CA GLY A 182 -6.46 3.55 -8.58
C GLY A 182 -6.75 4.99 -8.20
N VAL A 183 -6.89 5.24 -6.89
CA VAL A 183 -7.22 6.58 -6.37
C VAL A 183 -6.35 6.97 -5.18
N GLY A 184 -5.70 8.13 -5.30
CA GLY A 184 -4.96 8.78 -4.23
C GLY A 184 -5.86 9.53 -3.26
N CYS A 185 -5.59 9.38 -1.96
CA CYS A 185 -6.24 10.12 -0.87
C CYS A 185 -5.30 11.19 -0.32
N SER A 186 -5.80 12.39 -0.06
CA SER A 186 -5.03 13.42 0.65
C SER A 186 -4.60 12.94 2.04
N ALA A 187 -3.37 13.29 2.44
CA ALA A 187 -2.89 13.09 3.80
C ALA A 187 -3.40 14.23 4.73
N PRO A 188 -3.70 13.97 6.02
CA PRO A 188 -3.74 12.66 6.65
C PRO A 188 -4.90 11.81 6.13
N TRP A 189 -4.64 10.52 5.96
CA TRP A 189 -5.54 9.60 5.27
C TRP A 189 -6.87 9.44 6.01
N ILE A 190 -7.99 9.67 5.32
CA ILE A 190 -9.36 9.45 5.80
C ILE A 190 -10.19 8.84 4.66
N GLY A 191 -10.18 7.50 4.54
CA GLY A 191 -10.62 6.77 3.33
C GLY A 191 -12.12 6.72 3.01
N LYS A 192 -13.01 7.45 3.70
CA LYS A 192 -14.49 7.26 3.57
C LYS A 192 -15.04 7.63 2.17
N ARG A 193 -14.57 8.71 1.55
CA ARG A 193 -15.10 9.19 0.26
C ARG A 193 -14.54 8.43 -0.94
N THR A 194 -13.30 7.98 -0.85
CA THR A 194 -12.55 7.42 -1.97
C THR A 194 -12.97 6.01 -2.35
N ILE A 195 -13.23 5.15 -1.36
CA ILE A 195 -13.56 3.74 -1.63
C ILE A 195 -14.91 3.61 -2.37
N ARG A 196 -15.88 4.50 -2.12
CA ARG A 196 -17.16 4.50 -2.86
C ARG A 196 -16.98 4.71 -4.37
N ARG A 197 -15.99 5.50 -4.80
CA ARG A 197 -15.74 5.78 -6.23
C ARG A 197 -15.21 4.56 -6.99
N ILE A 198 -14.59 3.62 -6.29
CA ILE A 198 -14.01 2.40 -6.89
C ILE A 198 -15.04 1.26 -6.90
N LEU A 199 -16.02 1.30 -6.00
CA LEU A 199 -17.04 0.26 -5.86
C LEU A 199 -18.29 0.49 -6.73
N ASN A 200 -18.44 1.70 -7.30
CA ASN A 200 -19.52 2.08 -8.22
C ASN A 200 -18.97 2.13 -9.64
#